data_AF-A0A926ZRB5-F1
#
_entry.id   AF-A0A926ZRB5-F1
#
_cell.length_a   1.000
_cell.length_b   1.000
_cell.length_c   1.000
_cell.angle_alpha   90.00
_cell.angle_beta   90.00
_cell.angle_gamma   90.00
#
_symmetry.space_group_name_H-M   'P 1'
#
loop_
_entity.id
_entity.type
_entity.pdbx_description
1 polymer ?
#
loop_
_entity_poly.entity_id
_entity_poly.type
_entity_poly.pdbx_seq_one_letter_code
_entity_poly.pdbx_strand_id
1 'polypeptide(L)'
;MEGYGSTGLEGILQKSYTVKISQYIGSGWKTFKKNPGGFVGFTLVAFLINIAIAIVSQSVTLESFISLLISGPLNAGFLIVAFKLLKNRDTTFGDFFRGFNNYLPLFLVSLVSSSPPR
;
A
#
# COMPACT_ATOMS: atom_id res chain seq x y z
N MET A 1 -25.24 -39.81 -19.45
CA MET A 1 -23.78 -39.96 -19.35
C MET A 1 -23.20 -38.57 -19.50
N GLU A 2 -23.10 -37.86 -18.37
CA GLU A 2 -22.72 -36.45 -18.29
C GLU A 2 -21.35 -36.15 -18.93
N GLY A 3 -21.34 -35.11 -19.77
CA GLY A 3 -20.14 -34.46 -20.28
C GLY A 3 -19.51 -33.60 -19.18
N TYR A 4 -18.44 -34.12 -18.59
CA TYR A 4 -17.67 -33.46 -17.53
C TYR A 4 -16.22 -33.25 -18.01
N GLY A 5 -16.03 -32.38 -19.00
CA GLY A 5 -14.74 -32.33 -19.71
C GLY A 5 -14.32 -31.01 -20.35
N SER A 6 -14.78 -29.82 -19.91
CA SER A 6 -14.29 -28.56 -20.50
C SER A 6 -14.22 -27.32 -19.60
N THR A 7 -14.58 -27.41 -18.30
CA THR A 7 -14.80 -26.20 -17.48
C THR A 7 -13.65 -25.83 -16.52
N GLY A 8 -12.52 -26.55 -16.53
CA GLY A 8 -11.51 -26.41 -15.46
C GLY A 8 -10.16 -25.81 -15.87
N LEU A 9 -9.55 -26.33 -16.93
CA LEU A 9 -8.14 -26.04 -17.27
C LEU A 9 -7.95 -25.57 -18.71
N GLU A 10 -8.70 -26.15 -19.64
CA GLU A 10 -8.66 -25.81 -21.08
C GLU A 10 -9.07 -24.35 -21.32
N GLY A 11 -10.10 -23.86 -20.60
CA GLY A 11 -10.54 -22.47 -20.66
C GLY A 11 -9.57 -21.45 -20.04
N ILE A 12 -8.64 -21.90 -19.17
CA ILE A 12 -7.60 -21.04 -18.57
C ILE A 12 -6.38 -21.00 -19.49
N LEU A 13 -6.03 -22.12 -20.12
CA LEU A 13 -4.93 -22.22 -21.09
C LEU A 13 -5.22 -21.45 -22.38
N GLN A 14 -6.49 -21.32 -22.78
CA GLN A 14 -6.90 -20.58 -23.98
C GLN A 14 -6.98 -19.06 -23.74
N LYS A 15 -6.94 -18.60 -22.49
CA LYS A 15 -6.98 -17.18 -22.15
C LYS A 15 -5.57 -16.63 -22.19
N SER A 16 -5.16 -16.15 -23.37
CA SER A 16 -3.90 -15.41 -23.55
C SER A 16 -3.88 -14.19 -22.63
N TYR A 17 -3.34 -14.34 -21.42
CA TYR A 17 -3.23 -13.26 -20.45
C TYR A 17 -2.17 -12.27 -20.93
N THR A 18 -2.58 -11.31 -21.75
CA THR A 18 -1.70 -10.23 -22.17
C THR A 18 -1.56 -9.25 -21.01
N VAL A 19 -0.44 -9.35 -20.30
CA VAL A 19 -0.08 -8.37 -19.28
C VAL A 19 0.17 -7.02 -19.98
N LYS A 20 -0.73 -6.06 -19.82
CA LYS A 20 -0.58 -4.72 -20.39
C LYS A 20 0.25 -3.82 -19.47
N ILE A 21 1.51 -4.19 -19.21
CA ILE A 21 2.43 -3.43 -18.32
C ILE A 21 2.45 -1.94 -18.67
N SER A 22 2.60 -1.61 -19.96
CA SER A 22 2.60 -0.23 -20.45
C SER A 22 1.32 0.54 -20.06
N GLN A 23 0.16 -0.11 -20.14
CA GLN A 23 -1.11 0.50 -19.77
C GLN A 23 -1.20 0.78 -18.26
N TYR A 24 -0.68 -0.13 -17.42
CA TYR A 24 -0.68 0.07 -15.97
C TYR A 24 0.26 1.20 -15.54
N ILE A 25 1.47 1.26 -16.11
CA ILE A 25 2.41 2.35 -15.85
C ILE A 25 1.82 3.68 -16.32
N GLY A 26 1.23 3.72 -17.53
CA GLY A 26 0.57 4.91 -18.04
C GLY A 26 -0.62 5.37 -17.18
N SER A 27 -1.40 4.44 -16.65
CA SER A 27 -2.50 4.72 -15.73
C SER A 27 -2.03 5.26 -14.38
N GLY A 28 -0.95 4.68 -13.84
CA GLY A 28 -0.29 5.17 -12.62
C GLY A 28 0.22 6.60 -12.80
N TRP A 29 0.90 6.87 -13.91
CA TRP A 29 1.39 8.21 -14.25
C TRP A 29 0.25 9.23 -14.40
N LYS A 30 -0.84 8.83 -15.08
CA LYS A 30 -2.04 9.68 -15.19
C LYS A 30 -2.65 9.98 -13.82
N THR A 31 -2.64 9.01 -12.91
CA THR A 31 -3.16 9.16 -11.54
C THR A 31 -2.29 10.10 -10.71
N PHE A 32 -0.97 9.97 -10.77
CA PHE A 32 -0.03 10.88 -10.10
C PHE A 32 -0.26 12.34 -10.53
N LYS A 33 -0.40 12.57 -11.85
CA LYS A 33 -0.67 13.91 -12.41
C LYS A 33 -2.00 14.53 -11.96
N LYS A 34 -2.94 13.77 -11.38
CA LYS A 34 -4.17 14.34 -10.81
C LYS A 34 -3.94 15.08 -9.48
N ASN A 35 -2.89 14.72 -8.74
CA ASN A 35 -2.55 15.37 -7.47
C ASN A 35 -1.03 15.35 -7.20
N PRO A 36 -0.22 16.00 -8.05
CA PRO A 36 1.24 15.94 -7.92
C PRO A 36 1.72 16.58 -6.62
N GLY A 37 1.13 17.72 -6.22
CA GLY A 37 1.48 18.41 -4.99
C GLY A 37 1.19 17.58 -3.73
N GLY A 38 0.07 16.86 -3.70
CA GLY A 38 -0.26 15.96 -2.59
C GLY A 38 0.73 14.80 -2.47
N PHE A 39 1.05 14.13 -3.57
CA PHE A 39 2.01 13.02 -3.56
C PHE A 39 3.43 13.48 -3.21
N VAL A 40 3.90 14.57 -3.81
CA VAL A 40 5.25 15.12 -3.52
C VAL A 40 5.33 15.60 -2.07
N GLY A 41 4.33 16.35 -1.61
CA GLY A 41 4.27 16.84 -0.23
C GLY A 41 4.24 15.70 0.79
N PHE A 42 3.46 14.65 0.52
CA PHE A 42 3.42 13.48 1.39
C PHE A 42 4.75 12.71 1.40
N THR A 43 5.38 12.50 0.25
CA THR A 43 6.71 11.87 0.18
C THR A 43 7.75 12.67 0.95
N LEU A 44 7.71 14.00 0.87
CA LEU A 44 8.60 14.86 1.65
C LEU A 44 8.36 14.69 3.16
N VAL A 45 7.10 14.66 3.60
CA VAL A 45 6.76 14.41 5.01
C VAL A 45 7.26 13.02 5.45
N ALA A 46 7.01 11.98 4.66
CA ALA A 46 7.49 10.63 4.96
C ALA A 46 9.03 10.58 5.04
N PHE A 47 9.72 11.30 4.15
CA PHE A 47 11.18 11.40 4.18
C PHE A 47 11.68 12.10 5.45
N LEU A 48 11.07 13.22 5.85
CA LEU A 48 11.40 13.92 7.09
C LEU A 48 11.14 13.06 8.33
N ILE A 49 10.09 12.24 8.32
CA ILE A 49 9.83 11.27 9.40
C ILE A 49 10.97 10.25 9.50
N ASN A 50 11.45 9.71 8.38
CA ASN A 50 12.58 8.78 8.39
C ASN A 50 13.86 9.43 8.93
N ILE A 51 14.16 10.67 8.54
CA ILE A 51 15.29 11.43 9.11
C ILE A 51 15.14 11.60 10.63
N ALA A 52 13.94 11.96 11.10
CA ALA A 52 13.69 12.13 12.53
C ALA A 52 13.90 10.81 13.31
N ILE A 53 13.43 9.67 12.77
CA ILE A 53 13.64 8.34 13.37
C ILE A 53 15.13 8.03 13.46
N ALA A 54 15.89 8.30 12.39
CA ALA A 54 17.33 8.05 12.34
C ALA A 54 18.13 8.91 13.34
N ILE A 55 17.73 10.16 13.57
CA ILE A 55 18.38 11.04 14.56
C ILE A 55 18.06 10.59 15.99
N VAL A 56 16.83 10.15 16.26
CA VAL A 56 16.37 9.78 17.62
C VAL A 56 16.82 8.37 18.01
N SER A 57 16.92 7.45 17.06
CA SER A 57 17.23 6.05 17.32
C SER A 57 18.74 5.85 17.48
N GLN A 58 19.18 5.64 18.73
CA GLN A 58 20.58 5.30 19.03
C GLN A 58 20.89 3.81 18.80
N SER A 59 19.88 2.98 18.53
CA SER A 59 19.99 1.53 18.33
C SER A 59 19.29 1.08 17.05
N VAL A 60 19.99 0.29 16.24
CA VAL A 60 19.54 -0.27 14.96
C VAL A 60 18.27 -1.12 15.12
N THR A 61 18.15 -1.85 16.23
CA THR A 61 17.00 -2.72 16.50
C THR A 61 15.73 -1.90 16.77
N LEU A 62 15.86 -0.80 17.51
CA LEU A 62 14.75 0.09 17.83
C LEU A 62 14.30 0.89 16.60
N GLU A 63 15.26 1.35 15.78
CA GLU A 63 14.98 2.01 14.51
C GLU A 63 14.12 1.14 13.59
N SER A 64 14.53 -0.12 13.41
CA SER A 64 13.82 -1.07 12.53
C SER A 64 12.37 -1.29 12.97
N PHE A 65 12.13 -1.38 14.27
CA PHE A 65 10.79 -1.59 14.82
C PHE A 65 9.89 -0.36 14.65
N ILE A 66 10.42 0.83 14.92
CA ILE A 66 9.70 2.10 14.74
C ILE A 66 9.40 2.34 13.25
N SER A 67 10.37 2.07 12.38
CA SER A 67 10.20 2.19 10.93
C SER A 67 9.14 1.23 10.40
N LEU A 68 9.09 -0.02 10.88
CA LEU A 68 8.03 -0.97 10.52
C LEU A 68 6.64 -0.46 10.94
N LEU A 69 6.54 0.09 12.15
CA LEU A 69 5.31 0.65 12.72
C LEU A 69 4.77 1.85 11.93
N ILE A 70 5.65 2.70 11.41
CA ILE A 70 5.26 3.95 10.76
C ILE A 70 5.10 3.76 9.24
N SER A 71 5.93 2.92 8.62
CA SER A 71 5.89 2.70 7.17
C SER A 71 4.61 2.01 6.70
N GLY A 72 4.03 1.10 7.49
CA GLY A 72 2.77 0.44 7.16
C GLY A 72 1.62 1.44 6.93
N PRO A 73 1.27 2.28 7.91
CA PRO A 73 0.26 3.33 7.79
C PRO A 73 0.55 4.33 6.68
N LEU A 74 1.80 4.76 6.53
CA LEU A 74 2.18 5.71 5.48
C LEU A 74 1.94 5.12 4.08
N ASN A 75 2.33 3.86 3.86
CA ASN A 75 2.04 3.15 2.61
C ASN A 75 0.54 2.96 2.38
N ALA A 76 -0.21 2.58 3.42
CA ALA A 76 -1.66 2.43 3.32
C ALA A 76 -2.33 3.76 2.94
N GLY A 77 -1.92 4.88 3.54
CA GLY A 77 -2.39 6.21 3.21
C GLY A 77 -2.09 6.63 1.76
N PHE A 78 -0.87 6.38 1.28
CA PHE A 78 -0.49 6.59 -0.12
C PHE A 78 -1.41 5.82 -1.08
N LEU A 79 -1.64 4.53 -0.80
CA LEU A 79 -2.53 3.69 -1.60
C LEU A 79 -3.98 4.14 -1.53
N ILE A 80 -4.48 4.57 -0.36
CA ILE A 80 -5.84 5.10 -0.21
C ILE A 80 -6.05 6.30 -1.16
N VAL A 81 -5.10 7.25 -1.19
CA VAL A 81 -5.20 8.41 -2.08
C VAL A 81 -5.12 7.99 -3.55
N ALA A 82 -4.18 7.10 -3.91
CA ALA A 82 -4.07 6.57 -5.26
C ALA A 82 -5.39 5.91 -5.72
N PHE A 83 -6.02 5.09 -4.87
CA PHE A 83 -7.30 4.45 -5.16
C PHE A 83 -8.46 5.46 -5.26
N LYS A 84 -8.50 6.49 -4.41
CA LYS A 84 -9.51 7.55 -4.51
C LYS A 84 -9.40 8.27 -5.86
N LEU A 85 -8.18 8.62 -6.28
CA LEU A 85 -7.93 9.27 -7.57
C LEU A 85 -8.23 8.36 -8.78
N LEU A 86 -7.97 7.06 -8.66
CA LEU A 86 -8.38 6.07 -9.67
C LEU A 86 -9.91 6.02 -9.81
N LYS A 87 -10.64 6.13 -8.70
CA LYS A 87 -12.11 6.16 -8.64
C LYS A 87 -12.70 7.56 -8.92
N ASN A 88 -11.90 8.53 -9.36
CA ASN A 88 -12.29 9.93 -9.59
C ASN A 88 -13.01 10.55 -8.36
N ARG A 89 -12.56 10.22 -7.16
CA ARG A 89 -13.04 10.82 -5.91
C ARG A 89 -12.11 11.94 -5.48
N ASP A 90 -12.68 12.95 -4.86
CA ASP A 90 -11.91 14.05 -4.28
C ASP A 90 -11.00 13.57 -3.15
N THR A 91 -9.85 14.22 -3.08
CA THR A 91 -8.81 13.92 -2.11
C THR A 91 -8.36 15.17 -1.39
N THR A 92 -8.15 15.06 -0.09
CA THR A 92 -7.55 16.08 0.76
C THR A 92 -6.18 15.60 1.23
N PHE A 93 -5.30 16.51 1.65
CA PHE A 93 -3.98 16.12 2.16
C PHE A 93 -4.06 15.20 3.38
N GLY A 94 -5.08 15.37 4.24
CA GLY A 94 -5.32 14.49 5.39
C GLY A 94 -5.64 13.04 5.01
N ASP A 95 -6.08 12.78 3.78
CA ASP A 95 -6.36 11.42 3.31
C ASP A 95 -5.12 10.53 3.27
N PHE A 96 -3.93 11.12 3.10
CA PHE A 96 -2.66 10.40 3.15
C PHE A 96 -2.32 9.87 4.54
N PHE A 97 -2.97 10.36 5.60
CA PHE A 97 -2.76 9.88 6.97
C PHE A 97 -3.85 8.93 7.43
N ARG A 98 -4.86 8.65 6.58
CA ARG A 98 -5.93 7.70 6.93
C ARG A 98 -5.45 6.28 7.18
N GLY A 99 -4.25 5.92 6.72
CA GLY A 99 -3.63 4.64 7.06
C GLY A 99 -3.34 4.47 8.55
N PHE A 100 -3.30 5.56 9.33
CA PHE A 100 -3.19 5.52 10.80
C PHE A 100 -4.53 5.25 11.50
N ASN A 101 -5.67 5.43 10.82
CA ASN A 101 -6.98 5.17 11.42
C ASN A 101 -7.13 3.68 11.71
N ASN A 102 -7.31 3.33 12.99
CA ASN A 102 -7.40 1.95 13.49
C ASN A 102 -6.13 1.09 13.26
N TYR A 103 -4.98 1.71 13.00
CA TYR A 103 -3.74 0.98 12.81
C TYR A 103 -3.25 0.30 14.09
N LEU A 104 -3.32 1.00 15.23
CA LEU A 104 -2.76 0.49 16.49
C LEU A 104 -3.43 -0.83 16.92
N PRO A 105 -4.78 -1.00 16.90
CA PRO A 105 -5.41 -2.30 17.15
C PRO A 105 -5.00 -3.39 16.16
N LEU A 106 -4.90 -3.09 14.86
CA LEU A 106 -4.53 -4.06 13.82
C LEU A 106 -3.07 -4.52 13.95
N PHE A 107 -2.18 -3.59 14.26
CA PHE A 107 -0.78 -3.88 14.54
C PHE A 107 -0.66 -4.79 15.77
N LEU A 108 -1.35 -4.46 16.86
CA LEU A 108 -1.36 -5.27 18.09
C LEU A 108 -1.89 -6.69 17.82
N VAL A 109 -2.96 -6.84 17.03
CA VAL A 109 -3.46 -8.16 16.59
C VAL A 109 -2.38 -8.91 15.81
N SER A 110 -1.71 -8.25 14.85
CA SER A 110 -0.64 -8.89 14.06
C SER A 110 0.53 -9.36 14.93
N LEU A 111 0.87 -8.60 15.97
CA LEU A 111 1.95 -8.92 16.89
C LEU A 111 1.58 -10.14 17.76
N VAL A 112 0.36 -10.15 18.31
CA VAL A 112 -0.18 -11.30 19.07
C VAL A 112 -0.26 -12.54 18.19
N SER A 113 -0.69 -12.42 16.93
CA SER A 113 -0.72 -13.54 15.98
C SER A 113 0.65 -14.02 15.53
N SER A 114 1.68 -13.17 15.58
CA SER A 114 3.06 -13.53 15.22
C SER A 114 3.81 -14.25 16.34
N SER A 115 3.33 -14.18 17.59
CA SER A 115 3.79 -15.03 18.67
C SER A 115 3.25 -16.44 18.45
N PRO A 116 4.09 -17.48 18.31
CA PRO A 116 3.61 -18.86 18.28
C PRO A 116 2.77 -19.14 19.54
N PRO A 117 1.64 -19.88 19.44
CA PRO A 117 0.99 -20.40 20.64
C PRO A 117 2.02 -21.25 21.40
N ARG A 118 2.28 -20.87 22.67
CA ARG A 118 3.15 -21.64 23.58
C ARG A 118 2.43 -22.87 24.08
#